data_AF-A0A9P5E7D9-F1
#
_entry.id   AF-A0A9P5E7D9-F1
#
_cell.length_a   1.000
_cell.length_b   1.000
_cell.length_c   1.000
_cell.angle_alpha   90.00
_cell.angle_beta   90.00
_cell.angle_gamma   90.00
#
_symmetry.space_group_name_H-M   'P 1'
#
loop_
_entity.id
_entity.type
_entity.pdbx_description
1 polymer ?
#
loop_
_entity_poly.entity_id
_entity_poly.type
_entity_poly.pdbx_seq_one_letter_code
_entity_poly.pdbx_strand_id
1 'polypeptide(L)'
;MGLFSRKDKTPKGDQAINTSQSNVSVNSHSSSLRSPAPGANRNPLNRTSATSTSPGGLMSPVKLPKIDLPRPPDPQLDPAGYLRSLGAVRERSKIVTDKALRNELKHFDVDMSKFPDVVTFVTGIIKRDYDAPFLSIPSHGRYQHFAVGGRDRIAQLLSTWPTNVDNTERCRRLIDLFLVSVLLDAGAGTSWQYKSNENGRVYRRSEGIAVASLEMFKTGLFSGNPNNKFQVDKDGLKNLTVEKLAAGLQSKPGNEMAGIQGRTDLLIRLGEALAAKDDFWGFEGRPGCLIDHLLGHPSTQASSMLIVPLPVLWNVLMTGLAPIWPANRTAINGVSLGDAWPCQAMPQPGASPKVSAFPNSSNAAAWESILPFHKLTQ
;
A
#
# COMPACT_ATOMS: atom_id res chain seq x y z
N MET A 1 6.35 -11.30 29.21
CA MET A 1 6.06 -11.73 27.82
C MET A 1 4.93 -10.87 27.28
N GLY A 2 5.03 -10.39 26.04
CA GLY A 2 3.98 -9.63 25.38
C GLY A 2 2.93 -10.55 24.75
N LEU A 3 2.01 -9.98 23.96
CA LEU A 3 0.98 -10.73 23.21
C LEU A 3 1.55 -11.88 22.37
N PHE A 4 2.78 -11.74 21.89
CA PHE A 4 3.51 -12.76 21.16
C PHE A 4 4.71 -13.26 21.96
N SER A 5 4.89 -14.58 22.01
CA SER A 5 6.09 -15.23 22.54
C SER A 5 6.70 -16.12 21.46
N ARG A 6 8.03 -16.09 21.30
CA ARG A 6 8.71 -16.93 20.31
C ARG A 6 8.74 -18.38 20.81
N LYS A 7 8.40 -19.33 19.94
CA LYS A 7 8.61 -20.76 20.25
C LYS A 7 10.09 -21.11 20.19
N ASP A 8 10.52 -21.96 21.10
CA ASP A 8 11.87 -22.52 21.06
C ASP A 8 12.09 -23.27 19.74
N LYS A 9 13.25 -23.05 19.11
CA LYS A 9 13.61 -23.80 17.91
C LYS A 9 13.81 -25.26 18.31
N THR A 10 12.98 -26.17 17.80
CA THR A 10 13.32 -27.58 17.78
C THR A 10 14.62 -27.75 16.98
N PRO A 11 15.66 -28.43 17.50
CA PRO A 11 16.88 -28.66 16.72
C PRO A 11 16.51 -29.44 15.46
N LYS A 12 16.82 -28.90 14.28
CA LYS A 12 16.72 -29.64 13.02
C LYS A 12 18.14 -29.90 12.51
N GLY A 13 18.46 -31.18 12.32
CA GLY A 13 19.67 -31.61 11.61
C GLY A 13 19.73 -31.05 10.19
N ASP A 14 20.95 -30.94 9.68
CA ASP A 14 21.32 -30.18 8.49
C ASP A 14 20.42 -30.44 7.27
N GLN A 15 19.58 -29.46 6.94
CA GLN A 15 19.09 -29.26 5.59
C GLN A 15 19.29 -27.79 5.21
N ALA A 16 20.20 -27.56 4.27
CA ALA A 16 20.45 -26.27 3.66
C ALA A 16 19.22 -25.84 2.84
N ILE A 17 18.50 -24.82 3.32
CA ILE A 17 17.53 -24.08 2.53
C ILE A 17 17.97 -22.63 2.52
N ASN A 18 18.26 -22.10 1.33
CA ASN A 18 18.56 -20.69 1.13
C ASN A 18 17.35 -19.83 1.52
N THR A 19 17.44 -19.18 2.68
CA THR A 19 16.45 -18.22 3.15
C THR A 19 16.75 -16.83 2.57
N SER A 20 15.90 -16.33 1.68
CA SER A 20 15.77 -14.89 1.47
C SER A 20 15.16 -14.28 2.73
N GLN A 21 15.99 -13.59 3.52
CA GLN A 21 15.54 -12.89 4.72
C GLN A 21 14.79 -11.60 4.32
N SER A 22 13.48 -11.56 4.54
CA SER A 22 12.73 -10.31 4.63
C SER A 22 12.85 -9.76 6.05
N ASN A 23 13.82 -8.88 6.27
CA ASN A 23 13.94 -8.14 7.53
C ASN A 23 12.90 -7.03 7.61
N VAL A 24 11.65 -7.38 7.95
CA VAL A 24 10.67 -6.39 8.41
C VAL A 24 10.90 -6.17 9.90
N SER A 25 11.54 -5.05 10.23
CA SER A 25 11.80 -4.65 11.61
C SER A 25 10.51 -4.15 12.29
N VAL A 26 10.01 -4.94 13.23
CA VAL A 26 9.03 -4.52 14.25
C VAL A 26 9.76 -3.73 15.33
N ASN A 27 10.11 -2.48 15.03
CA ASN A 27 10.53 -1.48 16.01
C ASN A 27 9.93 -0.13 15.64
N SER A 28 8.66 0.06 16.02
CA SER A 28 7.95 1.33 16.01
C SER A 28 8.28 2.10 17.30
N HIS A 29 9.40 2.83 17.29
CA HIS A 29 9.61 3.91 18.25
C HIS A 29 9.00 5.19 17.66
N SER A 30 7.90 5.62 18.27
CA SER A 30 7.35 6.99 18.32
C SER A 30 7.56 7.89 17.10
N SER A 31 6.62 7.87 16.16
CA SER A 31 6.27 9.03 15.32
C SER A 31 4.91 9.57 15.77
N SER A 32 4.88 10.31 16.88
CA SER A 32 3.69 11.10 17.21
C SER A 32 3.59 12.24 16.23
N LEU A 33 2.62 12.18 15.31
CA LEU A 33 2.19 13.32 14.50
C LEU A 33 1.44 14.30 15.41
N ARG A 34 2.17 15.04 16.26
CA ARG A 34 1.61 16.21 16.94
C ARG A 34 1.83 17.44 16.07
N SER A 35 0.73 18.11 15.75
CA SER A 35 0.71 19.56 15.49
C SER A 35 1.13 20.29 16.79
N PRO A 36 1.79 21.46 16.72
CA PRO A 36 2.24 22.17 17.92
C PRO A 36 1.05 22.64 18.77
N ALA A 37 1.21 22.63 20.09
CA ALA A 37 0.28 23.25 21.03
C ALA A 37 0.27 24.79 20.86
N PRO A 38 -0.83 25.50 21.15
CA PRO A 38 -0.91 26.93 20.97
C PRO A 38 -0.12 27.65 22.07
N GLY A 39 1.02 28.23 21.71
CA GLY A 39 1.70 29.24 22.51
C GLY A 39 0.91 30.55 22.47
N ALA A 40 0.67 31.12 23.63
CA ALA A 40 0.01 32.40 23.79
C ALA A 40 0.82 33.52 23.11
N ASN A 41 0.31 34.05 22.00
CA ASN A 41 0.37 35.48 21.69
C ASN A 41 -0.69 35.81 20.66
N ARG A 42 -1.68 36.58 21.11
CA ARG A 42 -2.77 37.13 20.30
C ARG A 42 -2.23 38.28 19.45
N ASN A 43 -2.51 38.25 18.15
CA ASN A 43 -2.82 39.46 17.39
C ASN A 43 -3.87 39.11 16.31
N PRO A 44 -4.99 39.83 16.20
CA PRO A 44 -6.10 39.45 15.33
C PRO A 44 -6.00 40.21 14.00
N LEU A 45 -5.85 39.51 12.88
CA LEU A 45 -6.15 40.08 11.56
C LEU A 45 -6.89 39.06 10.68
N ASN A 46 -8.12 39.44 10.35
CA ASN A 46 -9.00 39.01 9.26
C ASN A 46 -9.03 37.52 8.86
N ARG A 47 -10.03 36.81 9.38
CA ARG A 47 -10.61 35.61 8.72
C ARG A 47 -11.69 36.05 7.73
N THR A 48 -11.36 36.05 6.45
CA THR A 48 -12.35 35.81 5.41
C THR A 48 -12.62 34.31 5.32
N SER A 49 -13.89 33.95 5.34
CA SER A 49 -14.42 32.60 5.31
C SER A 49 -14.16 31.93 3.96
N ALA A 50 -13.26 30.94 3.94
CA ALA A 50 -13.21 29.91 2.91
C ALA A 50 -13.39 28.56 3.60
N THR A 51 -14.50 27.89 3.29
CA THR A 51 -14.84 26.54 3.73
C THR A 51 -13.80 25.54 3.22
N SER A 52 -12.86 25.15 4.07
CA SER A 52 -11.92 24.06 3.82
C SER A 52 -12.54 22.74 4.29
N THR A 53 -13.10 21.95 3.37
CA THR A 53 -13.42 20.55 3.63
C THR A 53 -12.13 19.74 3.61
N SER A 54 -11.64 19.34 4.79
CA SER A 54 -10.55 18.37 4.92
C SER A 54 -10.96 17.03 4.30
N PRO A 55 -10.17 16.42 3.40
CA PRO A 55 -10.53 15.18 2.70
C PRO A 55 -10.31 13.93 3.56
N GLY A 56 -10.89 13.89 4.77
CA GLY A 56 -10.65 12.79 5.70
C GLY A 56 -11.59 12.65 6.90
N GLY A 57 -12.68 13.42 6.97
CA GLY A 57 -13.71 13.18 7.99
C GLY A 57 -14.45 11.88 7.72
N LEU A 58 -14.71 11.07 8.75
CA LEU A 58 -15.65 9.95 8.68
C LEU A 58 -16.99 10.47 8.16
N MET A 59 -17.34 10.11 6.93
CA MET A 59 -18.63 10.43 6.33
C MET A 59 -19.73 9.83 7.22
N SER A 60 -20.75 10.62 7.56
CA SER A 60 -21.99 10.11 8.17
C SER A 60 -22.47 8.86 7.43
N PRO A 61 -23.11 7.88 8.09
CA PRO A 61 -23.43 6.59 7.48
C PRO A 61 -24.30 6.77 6.24
N VAL A 62 -23.66 6.73 5.08
CA VAL A 62 -24.31 6.74 3.78
C VAL A 62 -25.04 5.41 3.66
N LYS A 63 -26.36 5.44 3.46
CA LYS A 63 -27.11 4.24 3.06
C LYS A 63 -26.70 3.86 1.64
N LEU A 64 -25.65 3.06 1.53
CA LEU A 64 -25.20 2.52 0.26
C LEU A 64 -26.26 1.53 -0.27
N PRO A 65 -26.65 1.60 -1.55
CA PRO A 65 -27.46 0.56 -2.16
C PRO A 65 -26.73 -0.77 -2.06
N LYS A 66 -27.49 -1.87 -1.85
CA LYS A 66 -26.92 -3.22 -1.88
C LYS A 66 -26.49 -3.51 -3.31
N ILE A 67 -25.18 -3.58 -3.53
CA ILE A 67 -24.59 -4.00 -4.79
C ILE A 67 -24.08 -5.43 -4.58
N ASP A 68 -24.57 -6.37 -5.37
CA ASP A 68 -24.05 -7.72 -5.37
C ASP A 68 -22.62 -7.70 -5.92
N LEU A 69 -21.66 -8.11 -5.08
CA LEU A 69 -20.28 -8.24 -5.50
C LEU A 69 -20.10 -9.58 -6.22
N PRO A 70 -19.31 -9.62 -7.31
CA PRO A 70 -18.96 -10.88 -7.95
C PRO A 70 -18.32 -11.82 -6.93
N ARG A 71 -18.74 -13.09 -6.96
CA ARG A 71 -18.09 -14.13 -6.17
C ARG A 71 -16.67 -14.35 -6.70
N PRO A 72 -15.72 -14.74 -5.83
CA PRO A 72 -14.40 -15.13 -6.30
C PRO A 72 -14.52 -16.35 -7.24
N PRO A 73 -13.59 -16.52 -8.20
CA PRO A 73 -13.55 -17.71 -9.05
C PRO A 73 -13.52 -19.01 -8.24
N ASP A 74 -14.06 -20.09 -8.81
CA ASP A 74 -13.94 -21.42 -8.21
C ASP A 74 -12.47 -21.84 -8.21
N PRO A 75 -11.83 -22.04 -7.06
CA PRO A 75 -10.41 -22.39 -7.00
C PRO A 75 -10.08 -23.78 -7.55
N GLN A 76 -11.07 -24.66 -7.78
CA GLN A 76 -10.85 -25.94 -8.47
C GLN A 76 -10.65 -25.75 -9.97
N LEU A 77 -11.26 -24.71 -10.55
CA LEU A 77 -11.18 -24.40 -11.98
C LEU A 77 -10.14 -23.32 -12.27
N ASP A 78 -10.09 -22.28 -11.43
CA ASP A 78 -9.16 -21.15 -11.55
C ASP A 78 -8.53 -20.78 -10.19
N PRO A 79 -7.54 -21.57 -9.72
CA PRO A 79 -6.85 -21.28 -8.47
C PRO A 79 -6.09 -19.94 -8.50
N ALA A 80 -5.61 -19.51 -9.68
CA ALA A 80 -4.88 -18.26 -9.81
C ALA A 80 -5.80 -17.05 -9.65
N GLY A 81 -6.96 -17.06 -10.32
CA GLY A 81 -7.99 -16.03 -10.19
C GLY A 81 -8.57 -15.98 -8.77
N TYR A 82 -8.83 -17.14 -8.15
CA TYR A 82 -9.21 -17.19 -6.74
C TYR A 82 -8.16 -16.54 -5.84
N LEU A 83 -6.89 -16.97 -5.92
CA LEU A 83 -5.82 -16.43 -5.06
C LEU A 83 -5.52 -14.95 -5.31
N ARG A 84 -5.89 -14.40 -6.47
CA ARG A 84 -5.81 -12.97 -6.78
C ARG A 84 -7.03 -12.17 -6.30
N SER A 85 -8.04 -12.81 -5.71
CA SER A 85 -9.26 -12.14 -5.23
C SER A 85 -9.17 -11.63 -3.79
N LEU A 86 -9.96 -10.61 -3.47
CA LEU A 86 -10.15 -10.13 -2.09
C LEU A 86 -10.75 -11.21 -1.16
N GLY A 87 -11.63 -12.06 -1.71
CA GLY A 87 -12.23 -13.18 -0.98
C GLY A 87 -11.16 -14.13 -0.46
N ALA A 88 -10.21 -14.52 -1.30
CA ALA A 88 -9.11 -15.40 -0.90
C ALA A 88 -8.23 -14.80 0.19
N VAL A 89 -7.95 -13.48 0.18
CA VAL A 89 -7.19 -12.84 1.27
C VAL A 89 -7.91 -13.03 2.61
N ARG A 90 -9.22 -12.76 2.66
CA ARG A 90 -10.03 -12.89 3.88
C ARG A 90 -10.13 -14.34 4.35
N GLU A 91 -10.51 -15.25 3.46
CA GLU A 91 -10.72 -16.67 3.76
C GLU A 91 -9.43 -17.35 4.22
N ARG A 92 -8.31 -17.07 3.55
CA ARG A 92 -7.04 -17.76 3.83
C ARG A 92 -6.33 -17.18 5.04
N SER A 93 -6.43 -15.86 5.27
CA SER A 93 -5.93 -15.26 6.52
C SER A 93 -6.66 -15.76 7.76
N LYS A 94 -7.94 -16.16 7.62
CA LYS A 94 -8.69 -16.79 8.72
C LYS A 94 -8.07 -18.11 9.16
N ILE A 95 -7.55 -18.93 8.25
CA ILE A 95 -6.85 -20.19 8.60
C ILE A 95 -5.65 -19.91 9.52
N VAL A 96 -4.85 -18.89 9.18
CA VAL A 96 -3.70 -18.48 9.99
C VAL A 96 -4.16 -17.95 11.36
N THR A 97 -5.22 -17.15 11.38
CA THR A 97 -5.82 -16.61 12.62
C THR A 97 -6.34 -17.72 13.53
N ASP A 98 -7.05 -18.70 12.99
CA ASP A 98 -7.60 -19.83 13.75
C ASP A 98 -6.50 -20.73 14.32
N LYS A 99 -5.34 -20.82 13.65
CA LYS A 99 -4.14 -21.46 14.21
C LYS A 99 -3.48 -20.63 15.29
N ALA A 100 -3.43 -19.30 15.11
CA ALA A 100 -2.89 -18.36 16.10
C ALA A 100 -3.64 -18.47 17.43
N LEU A 101 -4.98 -18.47 17.37
CA LEU A 101 -5.84 -18.58 18.55
C LEU A 101 -5.72 -19.91 19.29
N ARG A 102 -5.25 -20.97 18.61
CA ARG A 102 -5.00 -22.30 19.20
C ARG A 102 -3.53 -22.55 19.55
N ASN A 103 -2.66 -21.55 19.40
CA ASN A 103 -1.22 -21.72 19.60
C ASN A 103 -0.60 -22.82 18.70
N GLU A 104 -1.16 -23.00 17.50
CA GLU A 104 -0.72 -23.98 16.49
C GLU A 104 0.20 -23.35 15.43
N LEU A 105 0.60 -22.10 15.60
CA LEU A 105 1.61 -21.47 14.75
C LEU A 105 3.00 -22.04 15.03
N LYS A 106 3.87 -21.97 14.02
CA LYS A 106 5.20 -22.56 14.07
C LYS A 106 6.21 -21.76 14.88
N HIS A 107 6.14 -20.43 14.79
CA HIS A 107 7.22 -19.55 15.23
C HIS A 107 6.93 -18.80 16.52
N PHE A 108 5.66 -18.60 16.84
CA PHE A 108 5.23 -17.88 18.02
C PHE A 108 3.90 -18.40 18.52
N ASP A 109 3.68 -18.26 19.82
CA ASP A 109 2.37 -18.39 20.45
C ASP A 109 1.73 -17.01 20.61
N VAL A 110 0.40 -17.01 20.69
CA VAL A 110 -0.41 -15.81 20.94
C VAL A 110 -1.08 -15.95 22.29
N ASP A 111 -0.63 -15.15 23.25
CA ASP A 111 -1.24 -15.09 24.58
C ASP A 111 -2.40 -14.09 24.57
N MET A 112 -3.59 -14.57 24.19
CA MET A 112 -4.80 -13.74 24.16
C MET A 112 -5.19 -13.16 25.52
N SER A 113 -4.64 -13.67 26.64
CA SER A 113 -4.83 -13.04 27.96
C SER A 113 -4.18 -11.64 28.04
N LYS A 114 -3.21 -11.34 27.16
CA LYS A 114 -2.56 -10.02 27.03
C LYS A 114 -3.26 -9.09 26.04
N PHE A 115 -4.26 -9.57 25.30
CA PHE A 115 -4.98 -8.74 24.34
C PHE A 115 -5.66 -7.50 24.99
N PRO A 116 -6.27 -7.60 26.19
CA PRO A 116 -6.80 -6.42 26.89
C PRO A 116 -5.76 -5.34 27.18
N ASP A 117 -4.51 -5.73 27.47
CA ASP A 117 -3.41 -4.79 27.71
C ASP A 117 -3.07 -4.02 26.43
N VAL A 118 -3.06 -4.71 25.27
CA VAL A 118 -2.84 -4.10 23.96
C VAL A 118 -3.97 -3.13 23.61
N VAL A 119 -5.23 -3.51 23.85
CA VAL A 119 -6.39 -2.63 23.62
C VAL A 119 -6.29 -1.39 24.50
N THR A 120 -5.96 -1.56 25.79
CA THR A 120 -5.79 -0.44 26.73
C THR A 120 -4.68 0.51 26.27
N PHE A 121 -3.54 -0.04 25.84
CA PHE A 121 -2.43 0.75 25.32
C PHE A 121 -2.81 1.55 24.06
N VAL A 122 -3.38 0.89 23.05
CA VAL A 122 -3.75 1.52 21.78
C VAL A 122 -4.85 2.57 21.99
N THR A 123 -5.89 2.24 22.76
CA THR A 123 -6.97 3.19 23.06
C THR A 123 -6.48 4.36 23.90
N GLY A 124 -5.51 4.16 24.80
CA GLY A 124 -4.83 5.22 25.54
C GLY A 124 -4.10 6.20 24.62
N ILE A 125 -3.38 5.69 23.61
CA ILE A 125 -2.73 6.54 22.60
C ILE A 125 -3.78 7.34 21.82
N ILE A 126 -4.85 6.69 21.35
CA ILE A 126 -5.91 7.36 20.59
C ILE A 126 -6.54 8.48 21.43
N LYS A 127 -6.93 8.20 22.68
CA LYS A 127 -7.54 9.18 23.59
C LYS A 127 -6.60 10.33 23.99
N ARG A 128 -5.29 10.08 24.00
CA ARG A 128 -4.28 11.12 24.26
C ARG A 128 -4.16 12.10 23.08
N ASP A 129 -4.28 11.61 21.85
CA ASP A 129 -3.98 12.37 20.65
C ASP A 129 -5.23 12.92 19.94
N TYR A 130 -6.42 12.38 20.23
CA TYR A 130 -7.68 12.77 19.59
C TYR A 130 -8.82 12.88 20.59
N ASP A 131 -9.65 13.91 20.42
CA ASP A 131 -10.85 14.13 21.22
C ASP A 131 -12.04 13.30 20.71
N ALA A 132 -12.89 12.84 21.63
CA ALA A 132 -14.18 12.25 21.28
C ALA A 132 -15.03 13.28 20.50
N PRO A 133 -15.81 12.88 19.47
CA PRO A 133 -16.13 11.51 19.06
C PRO A 133 -15.14 10.88 18.05
N PHE A 134 -13.87 11.29 18.06
CA PHE A 134 -12.77 10.70 17.27
C PHE A 134 -12.92 10.85 15.75
N LEU A 135 -13.63 11.89 15.31
CA LEU A 135 -13.87 12.17 13.89
C LEU A 135 -12.65 12.77 13.17
N SER A 136 -11.64 13.19 13.93
CA SER A 136 -10.41 13.82 13.41
C SER A 136 -9.25 12.85 13.25
N ILE A 137 -9.43 11.56 13.55
CA ILE A 137 -8.40 10.54 13.30
C ILE A 137 -8.19 10.45 11.78
N PRO A 138 -6.99 10.78 11.27
CA PRO A 138 -6.73 10.68 9.85
C PRO A 138 -6.77 9.21 9.42
N SER A 139 -7.20 8.96 8.19
CA SER A 139 -7.04 7.65 7.56
C SER A 139 -5.57 7.20 7.62
N HIS A 140 -5.31 5.91 7.70
CA HIS A 140 -3.95 5.42 7.53
C HIS A 140 -3.63 5.31 6.04
N GLY A 141 -2.50 5.85 5.60
CA GLY A 141 -2.06 5.72 4.22
C GLY A 141 -0.88 6.61 3.88
N ARG A 142 -0.52 6.60 2.58
CA ARG A 142 0.61 7.39 2.06
C ARG A 142 0.42 8.89 2.27
N TYR A 143 -0.82 9.37 2.28
CA TYR A 143 -1.16 10.78 2.50
C TYR A 143 -0.50 11.32 3.79
N GLN A 144 -0.62 10.57 4.88
CA GLN A 144 -0.11 10.98 6.19
C GLN A 144 1.42 10.99 6.24
N HIS A 145 2.10 10.18 5.42
CA HIS A 145 3.55 10.27 5.26
C HIS A 145 3.97 11.57 4.57
N PHE A 146 3.23 12.07 3.57
CA PHE A 146 3.48 13.39 3.00
C PHE A 146 3.25 14.52 4.03
N ALA A 147 2.39 14.28 5.01
CA ALA A 147 2.06 15.22 6.08
C ALA A 147 3.13 15.31 7.21
N VAL A 148 4.22 14.54 7.12
CA VAL A 148 5.24 14.46 8.16
C VAL A 148 5.81 15.85 8.54
N GLY A 149 6.01 16.07 9.84
CA GLY A 149 6.49 17.35 10.35
C GLY A 149 5.42 18.44 10.44
N GLY A 150 4.13 18.05 10.42
CA GLY A 150 2.98 18.94 10.65
C GLY A 150 2.64 19.81 9.44
N ARG A 151 2.88 19.34 8.22
CA ARG A 151 2.69 20.11 6.98
C ARG A 151 1.91 19.31 5.97
N ASP A 152 0.72 19.78 5.60
CA ASP A 152 -0.06 19.16 4.54
C ASP A 152 0.51 19.49 3.15
N ARG A 153 1.52 18.71 2.74
CA ARG A 153 2.20 18.90 1.45
C ARG A 153 1.31 18.58 0.26
N ILE A 154 0.28 17.77 0.43
CA ILE A 154 -0.66 17.46 -0.65
C ILE A 154 -1.60 18.64 -0.88
N ALA A 155 -2.17 19.23 0.18
CA ALA A 155 -2.94 20.47 0.06
C ALA A 155 -2.09 21.61 -0.53
N GLN A 156 -0.82 21.72 -0.10
CA GLN A 156 0.11 22.69 -0.68
C GLN A 156 0.33 22.43 -2.18
N LEU A 157 0.59 21.19 -2.59
CA LEU A 157 0.74 20.83 -4.01
C LEU A 157 -0.51 21.20 -4.82
N LEU A 158 -1.69 20.83 -4.34
CA LEU A 158 -2.98 21.15 -4.97
C LEU A 158 -3.17 22.67 -5.17
N SER A 159 -2.73 23.48 -4.19
CA SER A 159 -2.81 24.94 -4.28
C SER A 159 -1.89 25.55 -5.33
N THR A 160 -0.84 24.82 -5.75
CA THR A 160 0.08 25.30 -6.81
C THR A 160 -0.45 25.09 -8.23
N TRP A 161 -1.48 24.26 -8.39
CA TRP A 161 -2.03 23.97 -9.71
C TRP A 161 -3.02 25.04 -10.16
N PRO A 162 -2.92 25.50 -11.42
CA PRO A 162 -3.85 26.48 -11.98
C PRO A 162 -5.33 26.10 -11.81
N THR A 163 -6.20 27.10 -11.76
CA THR A 163 -7.65 26.92 -11.61
C THR A 163 -8.30 26.26 -12.83
N ASN A 164 -7.67 26.32 -14.00
CA ASN A 164 -8.14 25.63 -15.21
C ASN A 164 -7.78 24.13 -15.24
N VAL A 165 -7.02 23.62 -14.26
CA VAL A 165 -6.86 22.17 -14.07
C VAL A 165 -8.07 21.66 -13.31
N ASP A 166 -8.93 20.91 -13.99
CA ASP A 166 -10.16 20.37 -13.41
C ASP A 166 -9.90 19.33 -12.30
N ASN A 167 -10.93 19.03 -11.50
CA ASN A 167 -10.81 18.11 -10.36
C ASN A 167 -10.45 16.68 -10.77
N THR A 168 -10.83 16.23 -11.97
CA THR A 168 -10.51 14.90 -12.46
C THR A 168 -9.02 14.80 -12.74
N GLU A 169 -8.44 15.76 -13.46
CA GLU A 169 -7.00 15.82 -13.71
C GLU A 169 -6.21 16.02 -12.41
N ARG A 170 -6.69 16.85 -11.48
CA ARG A 170 -6.07 16.95 -10.14
C ARG A 170 -6.05 15.58 -9.45
N CYS A 171 -7.12 14.80 -9.56
CA CYS A 171 -7.18 13.45 -9.02
C CYS A 171 -6.20 12.51 -9.73
N ARG A 172 -6.11 12.55 -11.08
CA ARG A 172 -5.13 11.76 -11.84
C ARG A 172 -3.71 12.00 -11.36
N ARG A 173 -3.32 13.27 -11.22
CA ARG A 173 -1.97 13.67 -10.74
C ARG A 173 -1.68 13.22 -9.31
N LEU A 174 -2.69 13.20 -8.44
CA LEU A 174 -2.53 12.66 -7.09
C LEU A 174 -2.34 11.14 -7.12
N ILE A 175 -3.10 10.43 -7.94
CA ILE A 175 -2.94 8.98 -8.09
C ILE A 175 -1.56 8.64 -8.67
N ASP A 176 -1.11 9.39 -9.68
CA ASP A 176 0.25 9.31 -10.25
C ASP A 176 1.30 9.38 -9.13
N LEU A 177 1.28 10.45 -8.33
CA LEU A 177 2.19 10.65 -7.21
C LEU A 177 2.10 9.52 -6.17
N PHE A 178 0.89 9.13 -5.79
CA PHE A 178 0.67 8.16 -4.73
C PHE A 178 1.17 6.78 -5.15
N LEU A 179 0.90 6.36 -6.39
CA LEU A 179 1.32 5.05 -6.87
C LEU A 179 2.84 4.92 -6.84
N VAL A 180 3.58 5.86 -7.44
CA VAL A 180 5.06 5.79 -7.45
C VAL A 180 5.65 5.91 -6.05
N SER A 181 5.06 6.73 -5.18
CA SER A 181 5.50 6.88 -3.79
C SER A 181 5.30 5.60 -2.98
N VAL A 182 4.19 4.89 -3.19
CA VAL A 182 3.94 3.59 -2.54
C VAL A 182 4.90 2.52 -3.05
N LEU A 183 5.13 2.43 -4.36
CA LEU A 183 6.05 1.43 -4.92
C LEU A 183 7.51 1.65 -4.49
N LEU A 184 7.92 2.89 -4.27
CA LEU A 184 9.25 3.20 -3.73
C LEU A 184 9.43 2.81 -2.26
N ASP A 185 8.34 2.62 -1.50
CA ASP A 185 8.38 2.32 -0.08
C ASP A 185 8.55 0.83 0.25
N ALA A 186 9.57 0.22 -0.35
CA ALA A 186 9.98 -1.17 -0.08
C ALA A 186 10.96 -1.29 1.12
N GLY A 187 10.94 -0.32 2.05
CA GLY A 187 11.84 -0.25 3.21
C GLY A 187 13.20 0.38 2.91
N ALA A 188 13.51 1.51 3.57
CA ALA A 188 14.71 2.31 3.31
C ALA A 188 16.01 1.79 3.97
N GLY A 189 15.95 0.66 4.67
CA GLY A 189 16.99 0.29 5.65
C GLY A 189 16.93 1.15 6.91
N THR A 190 17.93 1.02 7.78
CA THR A 190 17.99 1.72 9.08
C THR A 190 18.90 2.95 9.07
N SER A 191 19.81 3.05 8.09
CA SER A 191 20.84 4.10 8.01
C SER A 191 20.47 5.26 7.10
N TRP A 192 19.74 5.00 6.00
CA TRP A 192 19.39 6.03 5.03
C TRP A 192 18.53 7.15 5.62
N GLN A 193 18.83 8.38 5.21
CA GLN A 193 18.12 9.59 5.62
C GLN A 193 17.92 10.52 4.42
N TYR A 194 16.84 11.28 4.44
CA TYR A 194 16.51 12.27 3.44
C TYR A 194 16.49 13.66 4.04
N LYS A 195 17.29 14.58 3.49
CA LYS A 195 17.26 15.99 3.88
C LYS A 195 16.33 16.75 2.94
N SER A 196 15.18 17.22 3.43
CA SER A 196 14.21 17.93 2.59
C SER A 196 14.74 19.26 2.09
N ASN A 197 14.53 19.55 0.80
CA ASN A 197 14.90 20.84 0.20
C ASN A 197 14.00 21.98 0.69
N GLU A 198 12.80 21.67 1.18
CA GLU A 198 11.82 22.65 1.65
C GLU A 198 12.25 23.36 2.94
N ASN A 199 12.91 22.66 3.87
CA ASN A 199 13.20 23.18 5.21
C ASN A 199 14.50 22.65 5.84
N GLY A 200 15.28 21.86 5.11
CA GLY A 200 16.53 21.28 5.59
C GLY A 200 16.37 20.20 6.68
N ARG A 201 15.14 19.85 7.08
CA ARG A 201 14.88 18.79 8.06
C ARG A 201 15.22 17.42 7.49
N VAL A 202 15.64 16.53 8.37
CA VAL A 202 15.97 15.16 8.02
C VAL A 202 14.83 14.22 8.39
N TYR A 203 14.40 13.42 7.42
CA TYR A 203 13.40 12.38 7.55
C TYR A 203 14.02 11.02 7.22
N ARG A 204 13.43 9.93 7.69
CA ARG A 204 13.93 8.56 7.51
C ARG A 204 12.77 7.65 7.14
N ARG A 205 13.07 6.40 6.75
CA ARG A 205 12.05 5.36 6.48
C ARG A 205 10.98 5.86 5.49
N SER A 206 9.73 5.45 5.68
CA SER A 206 8.58 5.75 4.82
C SER A 206 8.28 7.24 4.71
N GLU A 207 8.48 8.01 5.78
CA GLU A 207 8.30 9.46 5.78
C GLU A 207 9.35 10.17 4.91
N GLY A 208 10.62 9.74 5.00
CA GLY A 208 11.68 10.25 4.13
C GLY A 208 11.42 9.94 2.65
N ILE A 209 10.97 8.71 2.34
CA ILE A 209 10.59 8.31 0.98
C ILE A 209 9.41 9.13 0.48
N ALA A 210 8.41 9.42 1.32
CA ALA A 210 7.28 10.26 0.93
C ALA A 210 7.74 11.67 0.55
N VAL A 211 8.58 12.31 1.37
CA VAL A 211 9.09 13.65 1.02
C VAL A 211 9.95 13.59 -0.25
N ALA A 212 10.84 12.61 -0.38
CA ALA A 212 11.70 12.47 -1.55
C ALA A 212 10.91 12.24 -2.85
N SER A 213 9.94 11.32 -2.83
CA SER A 213 9.09 11.01 -3.98
C SER A 213 8.23 12.20 -4.40
N LEU A 214 7.70 12.98 -3.45
CA LEU A 214 7.02 14.23 -3.76
C LEU A 214 7.95 15.26 -4.40
N GLU A 215 9.16 15.44 -3.87
CA GLU A 215 10.12 16.38 -4.44
C GLU A 215 10.55 15.96 -5.86
N MET A 216 10.81 14.67 -6.10
CA MET A 216 11.06 14.11 -7.45
C MET A 216 9.86 14.29 -8.40
N PHE A 217 8.63 14.11 -7.91
CA PHE A 217 7.43 14.35 -8.70
C PHE A 217 7.31 15.83 -9.09
N LYS A 218 7.60 16.76 -8.18
CA LYS A 218 7.54 18.21 -8.44
C LYS A 218 8.58 18.69 -9.46
N THR A 219 9.69 17.97 -9.64
CA THR A 219 10.70 18.26 -10.66
C THR A 219 10.38 17.64 -12.01
N GLY A 220 9.37 16.78 -12.10
CA GLY A 220 9.01 16.08 -13.33
C GLY A 220 9.84 14.83 -13.62
N LEU A 221 10.51 14.27 -12.60
CA LEU A 221 11.39 13.10 -12.80
C LEU A 221 10.67 11.91 -13.47
N PHE A 222 9.37 11.76 -13.21
CA PHE A 222 8.55 10.65 -13.68
C PHE A 222 7.68 10.99 -14.90
N SER A 223 7.78 12.21 -15.44
CA SER A 223 6.97 12.67 -16.58
C SER A 223 7.78 12.61 -17.87
N GLY A 224 7.19 12.02 -18.91
CA GLY A 224 7.64 12.10 -20.29
C GLY A 224 7.09 13.32 -21.03
N ASN A 225 6.13 14.05 -20.45
CA ASN A 225 5.51 15.22 -21.06
C ASN A 225 6.22 16.53 -20.67
N PRO A 226 6.92 17.22 -21.60
CA PRO A 226 7.62 18.47 -21.29
C PRO A 226 6.70 19.61 -20.86
N ASN A 227 5.41 19.55 -21.23
CA ASN A 227 4.41 20.56 -20.89
C ASN A 227 3.69 20.26 -19.56
N ASN A 228 3.87 19.08 -18.99
CA ASN A 228 3.28 18.72 -17.70
C ASN A 228 4.25 17.91 -16.85
N LYS A 229 4.97 18.59 -15.95
CA LYS A 229 5.86 17.92 -14.99
C LYS A 229 5.13 17.21 -13.84
N PHE A 230 3.87 17.55 -13.58
CA PHE A 230 3.11 16.99 -12.44
C PHE A 230 2.34 15.74 -12.84
N GLN A 231 3.00 14.79 -13.49
CA GLN A 231 2.41 13.49 -13.84
C GLN A 231 3.44 12.38 -13.73
N VAL A 232 2.94 11.16 -13.75
CA VAL A 232 3.70 9.93 -13.98
C VAL A 232 3.13 9.29 -15.22
N ASP A 233 3.97 8.97 -16.20
CA ASP A 233 3.53 8.30 -17.41
C ASP A 233 4.54 7.23 -17.86
N LYS A 234 4.08 6.39 -18.79
CA LYS A 234 4.86 5.28 -19.34
C LYS A 234 6.23 5.72 -19.89
N ASP A 235 6.33 6.90 -20.49
CA ASP A 235 7.55 7.36 -21.17
C ASP A 235 8.55 7.95 -20.16
N GLY A 236 8.06 8.72 -19.19
CA GLY A 236 8.88 9.22 -18.07
C GLY A 236 9.48 8.08 -17.24
N LEU A 237 8.68 7.05 -16.95
CA LEU A 237 9.12 5.87 -16.22
C LEU A 237 10.14 5.03 -16.97
N LYS A 238 9.96 4.81 -18.29
CA LYS A 238 10.93 4.08 -19.13
C LYS A 238 12.28 4.79 -19.24
N ASN A 239 12.31 6.11 -19.13
CA ASN A 239 13.52 6.93 -19.20
C ASN A 239 14.22 7.12 -17.84
N LEU A 240 13.73 6.47 -16.78
CA LEU A 240 14.34 6.51 -15.46
C LEU A 240 15.64 5.69 -15.45
N THR A 241 16.63 6.18 -14.71
CA THR A 241 17.89 5.45 -14.48
C THR A 241 18.17 5.34 -13.00
N VAL A 242 19.09 4.44 -12.63
CA VAL A 242 19.49 4.24 -11.23
C VAL A 242 20.12 5.51 -10.69
N GLU A 243 20.90 6.22 -11.50
CA GLU A 243 21.58 7.46 -11.13
C GLU A 243 20.57 8.57 -10.84
N LYS A 244 19.56 8.74 -11.71
CA LYS A 244 18.50 9.74 -11.51
C LYS A 244 17.71 9.45 -10.24
N LEU A 245 17.33 8.19 -10.01
CA LEU A 245 16.57 7.81 -8.82
C LEU A 245 17.43 7.92 -7.55
N ALA A 246 18.69 7.51 -7.60
CA ALA A 246 19.63 7.65 -6.50
C ALA A 246 19.85 9.12 -6.12
N ALA A 247 20.00 10.00 -7.12
CA ALA A 247 20.11 11.44 -6.90
C ALA A 247 18.86 12.01 -6.20
N GLY A 248 17.67 11.68 -6.69
CA GLY A 248 16.41 12.13 -6.10
C GLY A 248 16.15 11.57 -4.70
N LEU A 249 16.63 10.36 -4.39
CA LEU A 249 16.59 9.75 -3.06
C LEU A 249 17.82 10.09 -2.20
N GLN A 250 18.74 10.94 -2.67
CA GLN A 250 19.99 11.28 -1.98
C GLN A 250 20.83 10.05 -1.57
N SER A 251 20.72 8.95 -2.31
CA SER A 251 21.47 7.72 -2.08
C SER A 251 22.88 7.86 -2.64
N LYS A 252 23.87 7.88 -1.75
CA LYS A 252 25.29 8.08 -2.06
C LYS A 252 26.17 7.38 -1.01
N PRO A 253 27.50 7.26 -1.22
CA PRO A 253 28.38 6.72 -0.20
C PRO A 253 28.19 7.42 1.16
N GLY A 254 27.95 6.63 2.22
CA GLY A 254 27.64 7.11 3.58
C GLY A 254 26.17 7.47 3.84
N ASN A 255 25.30 7.39 2.84
CA ASN A 255 23.84 7.52 2.95
C ASN A 255 23.14 6.60 1.94
N GLU A 256 23.53 5.33 1.89
CA GLU A 256 23.05 4.38 0.90
C GLU A 256 21.61 3.97 1.17
N MET A 257 20.75 4.07 0.15
CA MET A 257 19.44 3.43 0.18
C MET A 257 19.57 1.98 -0.28
N ALA A 258 19.17 1.04 0.58
CA ALA A 258 19.11 -0.37 0.24
C ALA A 258 18.13 -0.62 -0.93
N GLY A 259 18.55 -1.39 -1.94
CA GLY A 259 17.69 -1.82 -3.04
C GLY A 259 17.31 -0.72 -4.04
N ILE A 260 18.21 0.23 -4.30
CA ILE A 260 17.98 1.29 -5.29
C ILE A 260 17.75 0.73 -6.70
N GLN A 261 18.55 -0.27 -7.12
CA GLN A 261 18.41 -0.95 -8.42
C GLN A 261 17.01 -1.54 -8.58
N GLY A 262 16.57 -2.36 -7.61
CA GLY A 262 15.27 -3.01 -7.67
C GLY A 262 14.08 -2.03 -7.69
N ARG A 263 14.24 -0.83 -7.11
CA ARG A 263 13.22 0.25 -7.20
C ARG A 263 13.19 0.87 -8.59
N THR A 264 14.35 1.15 -9.17
CA THR A 264 14.42 1.64 -10.55
C THR A 264 13.80 0.63 -11.50
N ASP A 265 14.19 -0.65 -11.42
CA ASP A 265 13.66 -1.71 -12.28
C ASP A 265 12.15 -1.94 -12.08
N LEU A 266 11.65 -1.72 -10.86
CA LEU A 266 10.20 -1.77 -10.58
C LEU A 266 9.46 -0.63 -11.29
N LEU A 267 9.98 0.60 -11.23
CA LEU A 267 9.36 1.76 -11.88
C LEU A 267 9.45 1.68 -13.42
N ILE A 268 10.55 1.16 -13.97
CA ILE A 268 10.67 0.91 -15.42
C ILE A 268 9.62 -0.11 -15.88
N ARG A 269 9.48 -1.24 -15.15
CA ARG A 269 8.43 -2.23 -15.45
C ARG A 269 7.02 -1.70 -15.24
N LEU A 270 6.83 -0.75 -14.32
CA LEU A 270 5.56 -0.02 -14.25
C LEU A 270 5.29 0.72 -15.57
N GLY A 271 6.27 1.42 -16.13
CA GLY A 271 6.11 2.08 -17.44
C GLY A 271 5.74 1.11 -18.56
N GLU A 272 6.28 -0.12 -18.55
CA GLU A 272 5.90 -1.18 -19.49
C GLU A 272 4.46 -1.68 -19.25
N ALA A 273 4.08 -1.91 -17.99
CA ALA A 273 2.73 -2.35 -17.62
C ALA A 273 1.67 -1.31 -18.00
N LEU A 274 1.96 -0.02 -17.79
CA LEU A 274 1.08 1.09 -18.16
C LEU A 274 0.92 1.19 -19.69
N ALA A 275 1.97 0.90 -20.45
CA ALA A 275 1.92 0.90 -21.91
C ALA A 275 1.15 -0.30 -22.51
N ALA A 276 1.09 -1.42 -21.79
CA ALA A 276 0.49 -2.66 -22.28
C ALA A 276 -1.03 -2.78 -22.05
N LYS A 277 -1.63 -1.87 -21.28
CA LYS A 277 -3.02 -1.90 -20.81
C LYS A 277 -3.67 -0.53 -20.92
N ASP A 278 -3.83 -0.05 -22.14
CA ASP A 278 -4.46 1.25 -22.44
C ASP A 278 -5.93 1.32 -21.99
N ASP A 279 -6.61 0.18 -21.92
CA ASP A 279 -7.93 0.00 -21.34
C ASP A 279 -8.03 0.43 -19.86
N PHE A 280 -6.94 0.30 -19.10
CA PHE A 280 -6.86 0.73 -17.70
C PHE A 280 -6.16 2.08 -17.52
N TRP A 281 -5.11 2.34 -18.30
CA TRP A 281 -4.16 3.43 -18.04
C TRP A 281 -4.22 4.54 -19.10
N GLY A 282 -5.16 4.44 -20.04
CA GLY A 282 -5.31 5.36 -21.15
C GLY A 282 -4.15 5.30 -22.15
N PHE A 283 -4.30 6.01 -23.26
CA PHE A 283 -3.25 6.09 -24.29
C PHE A 283 -1.94 6.66 -23.76
N GLU A 284 -2.01 7.64 -22.85
CA GLU A 284 -0.83 8.22 -22.20
C GLU A 284 -0.11 7.23 -21.26
N GLY A 285 -0.76 6.14 -20.85
CA GLY A 285 -0.21 5.17 -19.91
C GLY A 285 0.11 5.81 -18.57
N ARG A 286 -0.89 6.43 -17.94
CA ARG A 286 -0.76 7.09 -16.63
C ARG A 286 -1.47 6.29 -15.55
N PRO A 287 -0.89 6.14 -14.34
CA PRO A 287 -1.61 5.58 -13.21
C PRO A 287 -2.96 6.26 -12.99
N GLY A 288 -3.00 7.59 -13.04
CA GLY A 288 -4.18 8.38 -12.77
C GLY A 288 -5.35 8.13 -13.72
N CYS A 289 -5.09 7.67 -14.95
CA CYS A 289 -6.16 7.30 -15.90
C CYS A 289 -7.00 6.11 -15.44
N LEU A 290 -6.59 5.41 -14.37
CA LEU A 290 -7.45 4.43 -13.72
C LEU A 290 -8.79 5.03 -13.30
N ILE A 291 -8.85 6.33 -12.97
CA ILE A 291 -10.11 6.99 -12.63
C ILE A 291 -11.08 7.00 -13.82
N ASP A 292 -10.58 7.18 -15.04
CA ASP A 292 -11.39 7.21 -16.24
C ASP A 292 -11.98 5.83 -16.51
N HIS A 293 -11.17 4.78 -16.34
CA HIS A 293 -11.64 3.39 -16.38
C HIS A 293 -12.74 3.13 -15.34
N LEU A 294 -12.52 3.54 -14.09
CA LEU A 294 -13.50 3.35 -13.02
C LEU A 294 -14.81 4.08 -13.31
N LEU A 295 -14.76 5.33 -13.77
CA LEU A 295 -15.94 6.13 -14.07
C LEU A 295 -16.70 5.62 -15.30
N GLY A 296 -15.99 5.11 -16.30
CA GLY A 296 -16.57 4.52 -17.51
C GLY A 296 -17.04 3.07 -17.36
N HIS A 297 -16.72 2.40 -16.25
CA HIS A 297 -17.04 0.99 -16.07
C HIS A 297 -18.57 0.78 -15.97
N PRO A 298 -19.18 -0.21 -16.66
CA PRO A 298 -20.63 -0.40 -16.69
C PRO A 298 -21.29 -0.65 -15.33
N SER A 299 -20.54 -1.15 -14.34
CA SER A 299 -21.02 -1.38 -12.98
C SER A 299 -20.89 -0.16 -12.06
N THR A 300 -20.28 0.93 -12.54
CA THR A 300 -20.20 2.18 -11.80
C THR A 300 -21.52 2.93 -11.91
N GLN A 301 -22.09 3.30 -10.77
CA GLN A 301 -23.34 4.04 -10.71
C GLN A 301 -23.02 5.52 -10.54
N ALA A 302 -23.40 6.32 -11.53
CA ALA A 302 -23.24 7.78 -11.53
C ALA A 302 -24.62 8.45 -11.54
N SER A 303 -25.41 8.21 -10.48
CA SER A 303 -26.71 8.86 -10.28
C SER A 303 -26.57 10.05 -9.31
N SER A 304 -27.31 10.05 -8.19
CA SER A 304 -27.17 11.08 -7.15
C SER A 304 -25.90 10.93 -6.31
N MET A 305 -25.27 9.76 -6.35
CA MET A 305 -24.00 9.47 -5.70
C MET A 305 -23.15 8.60 -6.61
N LEU A 306 -21.87 8.94 -6.72
CA LEU A 306 -20.90 8.11 -7.43
C LEU A 306 -20.58 6.86 -6.61
N ILE A 307 -20.85 5.68 -7.17
CA ILE A 307 -20.53 4.40 -6.54
C ILE A 307 -19.69 3.57 -7.49
N VAL A 308 -18.44 3.34 -7.10
CA VAL A 308 -17.50 2.47 -7.81
C VAL A 308 -17.40 1.14 -7.04
N PRO A 309 -17.76 -0.01 -7.65
CA PRO A 309 -17.60 -1.30 -6.97
C PRO A 309 -16.13 -1.62 -6.74
N LEU A 310 -15.76 -1.94 -5.49
CA LEU A 310 -14.38 -2.27 -5.11
C LEU A 310 -13.74 -3.36 -6.01
N PRO A 311 -14.46 -4.40 -6.47
CA PRO A 311 -13.87 -5.40 -7.38
C PRO A 311 -13.41 -4.83 -8.73
N VAL A 312 -13.97 -3.72 -9.20
CA VAL A 312 -13.52 -3.04 -10.43
C VAL A 312 -12.14 -2.43 -10.19
N LEU A 313 -11.99 -1.63 -9.13
CA LEU A 313 -10.69 -1.09 -8.71
C LEU A 313 -9.68 -2.21 -8.47
N TRP A 314 -10.10 -3.26 -7.75
CA TRP A 314 -9.25 -4.41 -7.49
C TRP A 314 -8.77 -5.08 -8.77
N ASN A 315 -9.63 -5.25 -9.77
CA ASN A 315 -9.25 -5.83 -11.06
C ASN A 315 -8.23 -4.96 -11.80
N VAL A 316 -8.42 -3.63 -11.82
CA VAL A 316 -7.45 -2.71 -12.43
C VAL A 316 -6.07 -2.87 -11.78
N LEU A 317 -6.02 -2.90 -10.44
CA LEU A 317 -4.76 -3.04 -9.72
C LEU A 317 -4.13 -4.42 -9.93
N MET A 318 -4.91 -5.49 -9.78
CA MET A 318 -4.40 -6.85 -9.88
C MET A 318 -3.99 -7.22 -11.30
N THR A 319 -4.71 -6.79 -12.31
CA THR A 319 -4.45 -7.13 -13.71
C THR A 319 -3.54 -6.12 -14.38
N GLY A 320 -3.78 -4.83 -14.17
CA GLY A 320 -2.98 -3.75 -14.75
C GLY A 320 -1.56 -3.67 -14.18
N LEU A 321 -1.37 -3.99 -12.89
CA LEU A 321 -0.04 -3.98 -12.27
C LEU A 321 0.63 -5.35 -12.19
N ALA A 322 -0.01 -6.42 -12.69
CA ALA A 322 0.59 -7.77 -12.65
C ALA A 322 2.04 -7.83 -13.19
N PRO A 323 2.39 -7.15 -14.31
CA PRO A 323 3.75 -7.24 -14.88
C PRO A 323 4.85 -6.58 -14.04
N ILE A 324 4.52 -5.73 -13.06
CA ILE A 324 5.54 -5.06 -12.23
C ILE A 324 6.23 -6.05 -11.27
N TRP A 325 5.59 -7.18 -10.99
CA TRP A 325 6.11 -8.19 -10.10
C TRP A 325 7.28 -8.95 -10.74
N PRO A 326 8.40 -9.16 -10.02
CA PRO A 326 9.51 -9.98 -10.51
C PRO A 326 9.08 -11.38 -10.95
N ALA A 327 9.69 -11.92 -12.01
CA ALA A 327 9.35 -13.23 -12.55
C ALA A 327 9.57 -14.40 -11.56
N ASN A 328 10.37 -14.20 -10.52
CA ASN A 328 10.59 -15.18 -9.46
C ASN A 328 9.52 -15.16 -8.35
N ARG A 329 8.47 -14.33 -8.48
CA ARG A 329 7.32 -14.34 -7.56
C ARG A 329 6.49 -15.60 -7.78
N THR A 330 5.71 -15.95 -6.75
CA THR A 330 4.82 -17.11 -6.82
C THR A 330 3.85 -16.96 -7.98
N ALA A 331 3.78 -18.00 -8.80
CA ALA A 331 2.95 -18.05 -10.00
C ALA A 331 2.27 -19.42 -10.12
N ILE A 332 1.12 -19.44 -10.77
CA ILE A 332 0.40 -20.68 -11.15
C ILE A 332 0.21 -20.63 -12.66
N ASN A 333 0.69 -21.65 -13.37
CA ASN A 333 0.59 -21.75 -14.84
C ASN A 333 1.09 -20.48 -15.56
N GLY A 334 2.20 -19.91 -15.10
CA GLY A 334 2.76 -18.67 -15.64
C GLY A 334 2.06 -17.38 -15.21
N VAL A 335 0.93 -17.45 -14.51
CA VAL A 335 0.22 -16.28 -13.97
C VAL A 335 0.81 -15.90 -12.62
N SER A 336 1.45 -14.73 -12.56
CA SER A 336 1.95 -14.15 -11.31
C SER A 336 0.81 -13.89 -10.33
N LEU A 337 1.01 -14.30 -9.08
CA LEU A 337 0.10 -14.03 -7.98
C LEU A 337 0.48 -12.78 -7.19
N GLY A 338 1.49 -12.02 -7.62
CA GLY A 338 1.93 -10.83 -6.90
C GLY A 338 2.43 -11.11 -5.48
N ASP A 339 1.83 -10.46 -4.48
CA ASP A 339 2.20 -10.57 -3.07
C ASP A 339 1.49 -11.77 -2.41
N ALA A 340 1.84 -12.95 -2.88
CA ALA A 340 1.39 -14.24 -2.36
C ALA A 340 2.56 -15.21 -2.28
N TRP A 341 2.59 -16.08 -1.27
CA TRP A 341 3.69 -17.03 -1.06
C TRP A 341 3.22 -18.34 -0.44
N PRO A 342 3.92 -19.46 -0.69
CA PRO A 342 3.79 -20.66 0.12
C PRO A 342 3.99 -20.33 1.61
N CYS A 343 3.06 -20.79 2.43
CA CYS A 343 3.05 -20.54 3.86
C CYS A 343 2.84 -21.86 4.60
N GLN A 344 3.72 -22.17 5.53
CA GLN A 344 3.68 -23.42 6.30
C GLN A 344 2.48 -23.50 7.26
N ALA A 345 1.86 -22.36 7.58
CA ALA A 345 0.62 -22.34 8.36
C ALA A 345 -0.59 -22.78 7.52
N MET A 346 -0.49 -22.78 6.19
CA MET A 346 -1.57 -23.19 5.30
C MET A 346 -1.64 -24.72 5.15
N PRO A 347 -2.74 -25.30 4.64
CA PRO A 347 -2.80 -26.70 4.26
C PRO A 347 -1.63 -27.07 3.34
N GLN A 348 -0.91 -28.11 3.69
CA GLN A 348 0.24 -28.58 2.90
C GLN A 348 -0.23 -29.65 1.90
N PRO A 349 0.36 -29.71 0.69
CA PRO A 349 -0.03 -30.71 -0.29
C PRO A 349 0.18 -32.12 0.26
N GLY A 350 -0.81 -33.00 0.05
CA GLY A 350 -0.79 -34.37 0.60
C GLY A 350 -1.10 -34.47 2.11
N ALA A 351 -1.40 -33.36 2.80
CA ALA A 351 -1.96 -33.42 4.14
C ALA A 351 -3.45 -33.83 4.09
N SER A 352 -3.90 -34.53 5.12
CA SER A 352 -5.30 -34.98 5.23
C SER A 352 -6.27 -33.77 5.23
N PRO A 353 -7.47 -33.88 4.63
CA PRO A 353 -8.38 -32.77 4.38
C PRO A 353 -8.94 -32.04 5.61
N LYS A 354 -8.58 -32.44 6.85
CA LYS A 354 -9.05 -31.83 8.11
C LYS A 354 -8.71 -30.33 8.27
N VAL A 355 -7.92 -29.75 7.37
CA VAL A 355 -7.52 -28.32 7.40
C VAL A 355 -7.88 -27.59 6.08
N SER A 356 -8.43 -28.27 5.08
CA SER A 356 -8.82 -27.62 3.82
C SER A 356 -10.15 -26.87 3.99
N ALA A 357 -10.21 -25.66 3.44
CA ALA A 357 -11.48 -24.94 3.28
C ALA A 357 -12.37 -25.54 2.17
N PHE A 358 -11.85 -26.51 1.41
CA PHE A 358 -12.51 -27.14 0.27
C PHE A 358 -12.52 -28.68 0.45
N PRO A 359 -13.47 -29.22 1.23
CA PRO A 359 -13.44 -30.61 1.71
C PRO A 359 -13.68 -31.69 0.64
N ASN A 360 -13.82 -31.32 -0.64
CA ASN A 360 -14.18 -32.24 -1.73
C ASN A 360 -12.97 -32.93 -2.40
N SER A 361 -11.73 -32.70 -1.94
CA SER A 361 -10.55 -33.40 -2.44
C SER A 361 -9.98 -34.36 -1.39
N SER A 362 -9.50 -35.53 -1.84
CA SER A 362 -8.85 -36.53 -0.98
C SER A 362 -7.50 -36.04 -0.41
N ASN A 363 -6.88 -35.06 -1.06
CA ASN A 363 -5.62 -34.41 -0.68
C ASN A 363 -5.69 -32.90 -0.95
N ALA A 364 -5.06 -32.10 -0.10
CA ALA A 364 -4.92 -30.66 -0.36
C ALA A 364 -4.13 -30.41 -1.67
N ALA A 365 -4.65 -29.55 -2.54
CA ALA A 365 -4.01 -29.18 -3.79
C ALA A 365 -2.79 -28.26 -3.56
N ALA A 366 -1.86 -28.18 -4.52
CA ALA A 366 -0.63 -27.40 -4.38
C ALA A 366 -0.88 -25.92 -4.03
N TRP A 367 -1.89 -25.31 -4.65
CA TRP A 367 -2.28 -23.93 -4.43
C TRP A 367 -2.81 -23.66 -3.01
N GLU A 368 -3.29 -24.69 -2.30
CA GLU A 368 -3.78 -24.57 -0.93
C GLU A 368 -2.68 -24.29 0.08
N SER A 369 -1.41 -24.35 -0.31
CA SER A 369 -0.28 -23.93 0.53
C SER A 369 -0.01 -22.42 0.47
N ILE A 370 -0.61 -21.69 -0.47
CA ILE A 370 -0.27 -20.29 -0.76
C ILE A 370 -1.11 -19.34 0.10
N LEU A 371 -0.51 -18.34 0.75
CA LEU A 371 -1.23 -17.27 1.44
C LEU A 371 -1.15 -15.99 0.60
N PRO A 372 -2.27 -15.49 0.03
CA PRO A 372 -2.30 -14.19 -0.62
C PRO A 372 -2.43 -13.07 0.41
N PHE A 373 -1.55 -12.07 0.32
CA PHE A 373 -1.59 -10.88 1.14
C PHE A 373 -1.92 -9.64 0.31
N HIS A 374 -1.35 -9.53 -0.89
CA HIS A 374 -1.59 -8.41 -1.84
C HIS A 374 -1.36 -7.03 -1.21
N LYS A 375 -0.41 -6.90 -0.28
CA LYS A 375 -0.20 -5.67 0.49
C LYS A 375 0.22 -4.48 -0.36
N LEU A 376 0.94 -4.69 -1.46
CA LEU A 376 1.30 -3.58 -2.36
C LEU A 376 0.14 -3.14 -3.26
N THR A 377 -0.95 -3.91 -3.27
CA THR A 377 -2.19 -3.64 -4.01
C THR A 377 -3.29 -3.11 -3.09
N GLN A 378 -3.25 -3.44 -1.79
CA GLN A 378 -4.06 -2.86 -0.71
C GLN A 378 -3.50 -1.52 -0.25
#